data_AF-A0A9D6VZ17-F1
#
_entry.id   AF-A0A9D6VZ17-F1
#
_cell.length_a   1.000
_cell.length_b   1.000
_cell.length_c   1.000
_cell.angle_alpha   90.00
_cell.angle_beta   90.00
_cell.angle_gamma   90.00
#
_symmetry.space_group_name_H-M   'P 1'
#
loop_
_entity.id
_entity.type
_entity.pdbx_description
1 polymer ?
#
loop_
_entity_poly.entity_id
_entity_poly.type
_entity_poly.pdbx_seq_one_letter_code
_entity_poly.pdbx_strand_id
1 'polypeptide(L)'
;MLNGACACLVLGTSAMVATCQEESSFGDCRDAARECFAPFVCRWFSDAYGCHFSADDVPACNGTPAGQVVPPATFCYAGQPLHWTMEQGCIAVSYAAAVASRAADIRAALDAWDDNSCSRLCFGTPAPGEELPDYARAERRLHFGTREEPPGTHSFTYVFENATCRVLGAEVQLDPSALSSLSRAELVHLVGRALGLGAPPPGTDSVMAGNGAEEPSALDDQAMCALYGDPSFCGD
;
A
#
# COMPACT_ATOMS: atom_id res chain seq x y z
N MET A 1 -19.73 -12.47 -27.81
CA MET A 1 -20.13 -11.51 -28.86
C MET A 1 -19.44 -10.20 -28.56
N LEU A 2 -18.35 -9.89 -29.25
CA LEU A 2 -17.66 -8.60 -29.19
C LEU A 2 -17.61 -8.09 -30.64
N ASN A 3 -18.49 -7.15 -30.97
CA ASN A 3 -18.43 -6.37 -32.20
C ASN A 3 -18.02 -4.95 -31.79
N GLY A 4 -16.72 -4.69 -31.71
CA GLY A 4 -16.19 -3.34 -31.66
C GLY A 4 -15.94 -2.87 -33.09
N ALA A 5 -16.83 -2.04 -33.63
CA ALA A 5 -16.65 -1.43 -34.94
C ALA A 5 -15.64 -0.28 -34.83
N CYS A 6 -14.51 -0.40 -35.52
CA CYS A 6 -13.51 0.65 -35.65
C CYS A 6 -13.95 1.65 -36.73
N ALA A 7 -14.16 2.92 -36.37
CA ALA A 7 -14.47 3.98 -37.33
C ALA A 7 -13.21 4.80 -37.65
N CYS A 8 -12.60 4.57 -38.81
CA CYS A 8 -11.57 5.46 -39.36
C CYS A 8 -12.22 6.58 -40.16
N LEU A 9 -12.10 7.83 -39.70
CA LEU A 9 -12.46 9.01 -40.50
C LEU A 9 -11.27 9.37 -41.41
N VAL A 10 -11.46 9.28 -42.72
CA VAL A 10 -10.45 9.66 -43.72
C VAL A 10 -10.74 11.09 -44.20
N LEU A 11 -9.81 12.01 -43.97
CA LEU A 11 -9.82 13.34 -44.59
C LEU A 11 -8.47 13.64 -45.23
N GLY A 12 -8.47 13.81 -46.56
CA GLY A 12 -7.51 14.66 -47.28
C GLY A 12 -6.09 14.12 -47.50
N THR A 13 -5.71 14.06 -48.77
CA THR A 13 -4.41 13.69 -49.34
C THR A 13 -3.20 14.36 -48.67
N SER A 14 -2.58 13.67 -47.72
CA SER A 14 -1.14 13.69 -47.41
C SER A 14 -0.87 12.48 -46.49
N ALA A 15 0.21 11.75 -46.73
CA ALA A 15 0.49 10.47 -46.09
C ALA A 15 0.38 10.54 -44.55
N MET A 16 -0.66 9.94 -43.99
CA MET A 16 -0.83 9.75 -42.54
C MET A 16 -0.51 8.30 -42.21
N VAL A 17 0.47 8.10 -41.33
CA VAL A 17 0.67 6.83 -40.64
C VAL A 17 -0.53 6.66 -39.70
N ALA A 18 -1.44 5.75 -40.04
CA ALA A 18 -2.52 5.35 -39.16
C ALA A 18 -1.91 4.48 -38.04
N THR A 19 -1.59 5.08 -36.89
CA THR A 19 -1.40 4.31 -35.67
C THR A 19 -2.79 3.95 -35.16
N CYS A 20 -3.20 2.70 -35.38
CA CYS A 20 -4.24 2.12 -34.53
C CYS A 20 -3.64 2.11 -33.12
N GLN A 21 -4.09 2.99 -32.24
CA GLN A 21 -3.99 2.67 -30.83
C GLN A 21 -4.87 1.43 -30.66
N GLU A 22 -4.24 0.26 -30.55
CA GLU A 22 -4.85 -0.79 -29.74
C GLU A 22 -5.18 -0.09 -28.43
N GLU A 23 -6.47 0.19 -28.19
CA GLU A 23 -6.94 0.15 -26.82
C GLU A 23 -6.59 -1.25 -26.37
N SER A 24 -5.41 -1.39 -25.78
CA SER A 24 -5.07 -2.50 -24.93
C SER A 24 -6.21 -2.55 -23.94
N SER A 25 -7.20 -3.41 -24.20
CA SER A 25 -8.19 -3.77 -23.22
C SER A 25 -7.37 -4.40 -22.13
N PHE A 26 -6.93 -3.58 -21.18
CA PHE A 26 -6.20 -4.06 -20.03
C PHE A 26 -7.14 -5.08 -19.40
N GLY A 27 -6.74 -6.35 -19.48
CA GLY A 27 -7.57 -7.47 -19.08
C GLY A 27 -8.17 -7.27 -17.69
N ASP A 28 -9.41 -7.69 -17.48
CA ASP A 28 -10.10 -7.52 -16.20
C ASP A 28 -9.92 -8.75 -15.29
N CYS A 29 -10.50 -8.72 -14.08
CA CYS A 29 -10.31 -9.80 -13.10
C CYS A 29 -10.85 -11.18 -13.51
N ARG A 30 -11.51 -11.29 -14.68
CA ARG A 30 -11.93 -12.57 -15.25
C ARG A 30 -10.82 -13.26 -16.03
N ASP A 31 -9.76 -12.56 -16.40
CA ASP A 31 -8.62 -13.17 -17.04
C ASP A 31 -7.85 -14.02 -16.04
N ALA A 32 -7.58 -15.29 -16.38
CA ALA A 32 -6.97 -16.25 -15.45
C ALA A 32 -5.58 -15.82 -14.93
N ALA A 33 -4.86 -15.01 -15.71
CA ALA A 33 -3.58 -14.43 -15.28
C ALA A 33 -3.73 -13.25 -14.31
N ARG A 34 -4.95 -12.73 -14.15
CA ARG A 34 -5.30 -11.53 -13.39
C ARG A 34 -6.43 -11.78 -12.38
N GLU A 35 -6.59 -13.03 -11.97
CA GLU A 35 -7.57 -13.41 -10.95
C GLU A 35 -7.38 -12.56 -9.69
N CYS A 36 -8.50 -12.31 -9.01
CA CYS A 36 -8.50 -11.61 -7.74
C CYS A 36 -7.72 -12.39 -6.69
N PHE A 37 -6.94 -11.69 -5.90
CA PHE A 37 -6.35 -12.28 -4.71
C PHE A 37 -7.47 -12.57 -3.71
N ALA A 38 -7.46 -13.76 -3.11
CA ALA A 38 -8.40 -14.06 -2.04
C ALA A 38 -8.23 -13.06 -0.88
N PRO A 39 -9.32 -12.60 -0.24
CA PRO A 39 -10.73 -12.99 -0.38
C PRO A 39 -11.51 -12.12 -1.38
N PHE A 40 -10.84 -11.35 -2.21
CA PHE A 40 -11.50 -10.52 -3.21
C PHE A 40 -12.13 -11.42 -4.28
N VAL A 41 -13.35 -11.05 -4.68
CA VAL A 41 -14.10 -11.72 -5.72
C VAL A 41 -14.24 -10.81 -6.91
N CYS A 42 -14.12 -11.37 -8.11
CA CYS A 42 -14.31 -10.62 -9.34
C CYS A 42 -15.80 -10.27 -9.50
N ARG A 43 -16.14 -8.98 -9.49
CA ARG A 43 -17.51 -8.47 -9.63
C ARG A 43 -17.58 -7.37 -10.70
N TRP A 44 -18.74 -7.24 -11.33
CA TRP A 44 -19.02 -6.18 -12.29
C TRP A 44 -19.42 -4.88 -11.58
N PHE A 45 -18.75 -3.78 -11.88
CA PHE A 45 -19.03 -2.43 -11.38
C PHE A 45 -19.23 -1.51 -12.56
N SER A 46 -20.43 -0.93 -12.69
CA SER A 46 -20.86 0.08 -13.68
C SER A 46 -20.52 -0.19 -15.15
N ASP A 47 -19.24 -0.33 -15.46
CA ASP A 47 -18.57 -0.34 -16.75
C ASP A 47 -17.40 -1.33 -16.86
N ALA A 48 -16.93 -1.96 -15.77
CA ALA A 48 -15.82 -2.94 -15.79
C ALA A 48 -15.93 -4.04 -14.72
N TYR A 49 -15.27 -5.19 -14.93
CA TYR A 49 -15.05 -6.16 -13.87
C TYR A 49 -13.83 -5.74 -13.03
N GLY A 50 -13.96 -5.79 -11.70
CA GLY A 50 -12.87 -5.49 -10.77
C GLY A 50 -12.90 -6.41 -9.56
N CYS A 51 -11.77 -6.51 -8.86
CA CYS A 51 -11.70 -7.26 -7.62
C CYS A 51 -12.28 -6.45 -6.47
N HIS A 52 -13.22 -7.06 -5.75
CA HIS A 52 -13.89 -6.41 -4.64
C HIS A 52 -13.95 -7.34 -3.45
N PHE A 53 -13.87 -6.77 -2.26
CA PHE A 53 -14.07 -7.55 -1.05
C PHE A 53 -15.49 -8.12 -1.06
N SER A 54 -15.67 -9.38 -0.66
CA SER A 54 -17.01 -9.91 -0.42
C SER A 54 -17.58 -9.20 0.80
N ALA A 55 -18.26 -8.08 0.58
CA ALA A 55 -18.67 -7.10 1.60
C ALA A 55 -19.65 -7.65 2.67
N ASP A 56 -20.04 -8.92 2.58
CA ASP A 56 -21.01 -9.52 3.47
C ASP A 56 -20.41 -9.93 4.84
N ASP A 57 -19.08 -9.99 4.99
CA ASP A 57 -18.47 -10.60 6.19
C ASP A 57 -17.56 -9.70 7.04
N VAL A 58 -17.20 -8.49 6.58
CA VAL A 58 -16.29 -7.64 7.36
C VAL A 58 -16.85 -6.25 7.63
N PRO A 59 -17.13 -5.91 8.90
CA PRO A 59 -17.57 -4.58 9.27
C PRO A 59 -16.46 -3.54 9.04
N ALA A 60 -16.85 -2.34 8.61
CA ALA A 60 -15.97 -1.19 8.68
C ALA A 60 -15.54 -0.94 10.13
N CYS A 61 -14.27 -0.66 10.36
CA CYS A 61 -13.82 -0.31 11.71
C CYS A 61 -14.41 1.05 12.07
N ASN A 62 -15.24 1.10 13.10
CA ASN A 62 -15.78 2.37 13.56
C ASN A 62 -14.89 2.98 14.64
N GLY A 63 -14.40 4.20 14.37
CA GLY A 63 -13.58 4.98 15.29
C GLY A 63 -12.08 4.71 15.17
N THR A 64 -11.33 5.00 16.23
CA THR A 64 -9.89 4.72 16.36
C THR A 64 -9.65 4.00 17.68
N PRO A 65 -8.59 3.19 17.82
CA PRO A 65 -8.18 2.70 19.14
C PRO A 65 -7.99 3.90 20.07
N ALA A 66 -8.82 4.02 21.11
CA ALA A 66 -8.83 5.20 21.97
C ALA A 66 -7.57 5.24 22.84
N GLY A 67 -7.04 6.44 23.09
CA GLY A 67 -5.97 6.67 24.07
C GLY A 67 -4.57 6.30 23.61
N GLN A 68 -4.37 5.98 22.32
CA GLN A 68 -3.02 5.71 21.80
C GLN A 68 -2.20 6.99 21.69
N VAL A 69 -0.93 6.92 22.13
CA VAL A 69 0.02 8.04 22.01
C VAL A 69 0.50 8.20 20.57
N VAL A 70 0.67 7.08 19.86
CA VAL A 70 0.92 7.04 18.41
C VAL A 70 -0.45 6.88 17.73
N PRO A 71 -1.02 7.93 17.14
CA PRO A 71 -2.35 7.87 16.53
C PRO A 71 -2.26 7.20 15.14
N PRO A 72 -3.39 6.90 14.50
CA PRO A 72 -3.38 6.55 13.08
C PRO A 72 -2.92 7.73 12.19
N ALA A 73 -2.15 7.44 11.14
CA ALA A 73 -1.56 8.44 10.23
C ALA A 73 -2.55 8.98 9.20
N THR A 74 -3.52 8.17 8.80
CA THR A 74 -4.34 8.45 7.62
C THR A 74 -5.73 7.90 7.85
N PHE A 75 -6.71 8.67 7.37
CA PHE A 75 -8.12 8.35 7.47
C PHE A 75 -8.71 8.26 6.07
N CYS A 76 -9.61 7.31 5.86
CA CYS A 76 -10.44 7.26 4.65
C CYS A 76 -11.50 8.37 4.70
N TYR A 77 -12.32 8.50 3.64
CA TYR A 77 -13.30 9.58 3.51
C TYR A 77 -14.35 9.61 4.62
N ALA A 78 -14.63 8.49 5.27
CA ALA A 78 -15.57 8.42 6.39
C ALA A 78 -14.91 8.67 7.77
N GLY A 79 -13.62 9.05 7.79
CA GLY A 79 -12.91 9.49 9.00
C GLY A 79 -12.35 8.35 9.86
N GLN A 80 -12.38 7.11 9.38
CA GLN A 80 -11.82 5.94 10.07
C GLN A 80 -10.38 5.67 9.62
N PRO A 81 -9.53 5.09 10.49
CA PRO A 81 -8.13 4.89 10.18
C PRO A 81 -7.95 3.85 9.07
N LEU A 82 -6.99 4.13 8.19
CA LEU A 82 -6.51 3.12 7.25
C LEU A 82 -5.79 2.01 8.02
N HIS A 83 -6.08 0.76 7.67
CA HIS A 83 -5.48 -0.41 8.29
C HIS A 83 -5.30 -1.55 7.28
N TRP A 84 -4.29 -2.39 7.47
CA TRP A 84 -4.11 -3.59 6.64
C TRP A 84 -5.07 -4.72 7.06
N THR A 85 -5.44 -5.57 6.09
CA THR A 85 -6.15 -6.83 6.42
C THR A 85 -5.19 -7.86 6.99
N MET A 86 -5.62 -8.61 8.01
CA MET A 86 -4.77 -9.53 8.79
C MET A 86 -4.75 -10.97 8.25
N GLU A 87 -5.85 -11.48 7.69
CA GLU A 87 -5.99 -12.90 7.36
C GLU A 87 -5.37 -13.38 6.03
N GLN A 88 -4.62 -12.52 5.33
CA GLN A 88 -4.22 -12.77 3.93
C GLN A 88 -2.73 -13.11 3.77
N GLY A 89 -2.12 -13.76 4.76
CA GLY A 89 -0.69 -14.09 4.77
C GLY A 89 0.19 -12.86 5.03
N CYS A 90 1.43 -12.84 4.53
CA CYS A 90 2.34 -11.70 4.69
C CYS A 90 2.16 -10.65 3.58
N ILE A 91 2.40 -9.37 3.90
CA ILE A 91 2.31 -8.28 2.94
C ILE A 91 3.44 -8.48 1.93
N ALA A 92 3.12 -8.63 0.65
CA ALA A 92 4.15 -8.74 -0.36
C ALA A 92 4.97 -7.44 -0.39
N VAL A 93 6.30 -7.55 -0.40
CA VAL A 93 7.18 -6.37 -0.47
C VAL A 93 7.95 -6.37 -1.77
N SER A 94 7.90 -5.25 -2.47
CA SER A 94 8.65 -5.04 -3.70
C SER A 94 9.38 -3.72 -3.70
N TYR A 95 10.40 -3.59 -4.54
CA TYR A 95 11.12 -2.34 -4.74
C TYR A 95 11.53 -2.15 -6.20
N ALA A 96 11.49 -0.91 -6.66
CA ALA A 96 11.97 -0.52 -7.98
C ALA A 96 13.49 -0.67 -8.09
N ALA A 97 14.02 -0.87 -9.30
CA ALA A 97 15.45 -1.04 -9.56
C ALA A 97 16.30 0.13 -9.04
N ALA A 98 15.77 1.36 -9.08
CA ALA A 98 16.42 2.55 -8.54
C ALA A 98 16.67 2.47 -7.01
N VAL A 99 15.86 1.69 -6.29
CA VAL A 99 15.93 1.50 -4.84
C VAL A 99 16.75 0.25 -4.47
N ALA A 100 17.21 -0.54 -5.44
CA ALA A 100 17.85 -1.84 -5.19
C ALA A 100 19.07 -1.78 -4.24
N SER A 101 19.81 -0.67 -4.23
CA SER A 101 20.93 -0.46 -3.30
C SER A 101 20.52 -0.40 -1.83
N ARG A 102 19.23 -0.18 -1.54
CA ARG A 102 18.64 -0.10 -0.20
C ARG A 102 17.88 -1.35 0.22
N ALA A 103 17.86 -2.40 -0.61
CA ALA A 103 17.06 -3.60 -0.35
C ALA A 103 17.35 -4.26 1.02
N ALA A 104 18.61 -4.27 1.45
CA ALA A 104 19.00 -4.82 2.76
C ALA A 104 18.48 -3.96 3.92
N ASP A 105 18.51 -2.64 3.80
CA ASP A 105 18.00 -1.73 4.83
C ASP A 105 16.47 -1.74 4.88
N ILE A 106 15.80 -1.85 3.73
CA ILE A 106 14.35 -2.06 3.65
C ILE A 106 13.98 -3.32 4.40
N ARG A 107 14.68 -4.44 4.16
CA ARG A 107 14.46 -5.68 4.90
C ARG A 107 14.64 -5.48 6.40
N ALA A 108 15.74 -4.87 6.83
CA ALA A 108 15.99 -4.63 8.25
C ALA A 108 14.91 -3.74 8.89
N ALA A 109 14.39 -2.76 8.16
CA ALA A 109 13.31 -1.91 8.65
C ALA A 109 11.97 -2.65 8.77
N LEU A 110 11.69 -3.61 7.89
CA LEU A 110 10.52 -4.48 7.98
C LEU A 110 10.64 -5.46 9.13
N ASP A 111 11.82 -6.07 9.29
CA ASP A 111 12.13 -7.00 10.39
C ASP A 111 11.90 -6.32 11.76
N ALA A 112 12.26 -5.04 11.90
CA ALA A 112 12.03 -4.26 13.13
C ALA A 112 10.54 -4.15 13.53
N TRP A 113 9.62 -4.18 12.56
CA TRP A 113 8.17 -4.20 12.82
C TRP A 113 7.60 -5.62 12.94
N ASP A 114 8.18 -6.60 12.23
CA ASP A 114 7.80 -8.02 12.31
C ASP A 114 8.19 -8.68 13.64
N ASP A 115 9.21 -8.16 14.33
CA ASP A 115 9.62 -8.62 15.66
C ASP A 115 8.56 -8.34 16.75
N ASN A 116 7.53 -7.56 16.44
CA ASN A 116 6.43 -7.29 17.35
C ASN A 116 5.49 -8.52 17.49
N SER A 117 5.74 -9.30 18.55
CA SER A 117 5.03 -10.55 18.85
C SER A 117 3.51 -10.46 19.03
N CYS A 118 2.93 -9.28 19.26
CA CYS A 118 1.47 -9.16 19.38
C CYS A 118 0.80 -8.95 18.02
N SER A 119 1.51 -8.39 17.05
CA SER A 119 0.98 -8.12 15.71
C SER A 119 0.85 -9.44 14.95
N ARG A 120 -0.29 -9.64 14.28
CA ARG A 120 -0.45 -10.76 13.33
C ARG A 120 -0.05 -10.37 11.90
N LEU A 121 0.41 -9.14 11.68
CA LEU A 121 0.99 -8.75 10.39
C LEU A 121 2.37 -9.40 10.26
N CYS A 122 2.72 -9.74 9.04
CA CYS A 122 4.07 -10.13 8.66
C CYS A 122 4.40 -9.56 7.29
N PHE A 123 5.68 -9.40 6.99
CA PHE A 123 6.16 -8.98 5.68
C PHE A 123 6.77 -10.14 4.88
N GLY A 124 6.53 -10.12 3.57
CA GLY A 124 7.27 -10.97 2.64
C GLY A 124 8.71 -10.50 2.49
N THR A 125 9.60 -11.39 2.05
CA THR A 125 10.97 -10.98 1.70
C THR A 125 10.92 -9.95 0.56
N PRO A 126 11.56 -8.77 0.70
CA PRO A 126 11.60 -7.78 -0.36
C PRO A 126 12.20 -8.35 -1.64
N ALA A 127 11.51 -8.15 -2.76
CA ALA A 127 11.95 -8.61 -4.08
C ALA A 127 11.97 -7.44 -5.09
N PRO A 128 12.86 -7.47 -6.09
CA PRO A 128 12.82 -6.48 -7.15
C PRO A 128 11.51 -6.61 -7.95
N GLY A 129 10.93 -5.48 -8.32
CA GLY A 129 9.74 -5.41 -9.16
C GLY A 129 9.37 -3.97 -9.46
N GLU A 130 9.06 -3.67 -10.72
CA GLU A 130 8.63 -2.32 -11.16
C GLU A 130 7.11 -2.14 -11.10
N GLU A 131 6.38 -3.24 -10.88
CA GLU A 131 4.94 -3.22 -10.81
C GLU A 131 4.51 -2.57 -9.50
N LEU A 132 3.92 -1.38 -9.64
CA LEU A 132 3.09 -0.77 -8.62
C LEU A 132 2.03 -1.78 -8.17
N PRO A 133 1.54 -1.70 -6.92
CA PRO A 133 0.46 -2.56 -6.48
C PRO A 133 -0.70 -2.51 -7.50
N ASP A 134 -1.08 -3.65 -8.09
CA ASP A 134 -2.22 -3.68 -9.00
C ASP A 134 -3.50 -3.53 -8.16
N TYR A 135 -3.93 -2.29 -8.08
CA TYR A 135 -5.08 -1.84 -7.32
C TYR A 135 -6.38 -2.49 -7.78
N ALA A 136 -6.48 -2.83 -9.07
CA ALA A 136 -7.65 -3.52 -9.61
C ALA A 136 -7.71 -4.99 -9.17
N ARG A 137 -6.59 -5.56 -8.73
CA ARG A 137 -6.45 -6.94 -8.26
C ARG A 137 -6.43 -7.07 -6.73
N ALA A 138 -6.46 -5.94 -6.02
CA ALA A 138 -6.34 -5.87 -4.58
C ALA A 138 -5.07 -6.59 -4.05
N GLU A 139 -3.96 -6.43 -4.75
CA GLU A 139 -2.68 -7.02 -4.35
C GLU A 139 -2.18 -6.42 -3.04
N ARG A 140 -2.21 -7.21 -1.95
CA ARG A 140 -1.65 -6.85 -0.64
C ARG A 140 -0.14 -6.65 -0.73
N ARG A 141 0.26 -5.42 -1.08
CA ARG A 141 1.65 -5.09 -1.43
C ARG A 141 2.09 -3.75 -0.86
N LEU A 142 3.28 -3.75 -0.27
CA LEU A 142 4.08 -2.56 0.00
C LEU A 142 5.16 -2.42 -1.07
N HIS A 143 5.17 -1.30 -1.79
CA HIS A 143 6.15 -1.01 -2.84
C HIS A 143 7.05 0.16 -2.45
N PHE A 144 8.36 0.01 -2.66
CA PHE A 144 9.33 1.10 -2.52
C PHE A 144 9.79 1.57 -3.90
N GLY A 145 9.38 2.78 -4.27
CA GLY A 145 9.70 3.42 -5.55
C GLY A 145 10.57 4.65 -5.38
N THR A 146 10.84 5.31 -6.51
CA THR A 146 11.43 6.65 -6.51
C THR A 146 10.55 7.62 -7.29
N ARG A 147 10.43 8.83 -6.77
CA ARG A 147 9.78 9.95 -7.45
C ARG A 147 10.58 11.21 -7.21
N GLU A 148 10.64 12.08 -8.22
CA GLU A 148 11.15 13.43 -8.01
C GLU A 148 10.23 14.15 -7.01
N GLU A 149 10.75 14.34 -5.80
CA GLU A 149 10.11 15.05 -4.71
C GLU A 149 11.04 16.18 -4.25
N PRO A 150 10.52 17.20 -3.56
CA PRO A 150 11.38 18.17 -2.88
C PRO A 150 12.41 17.47 -1.98
N PRO A 151 13.66 17.95 -1.91
CA PRO A 151 14.70 17.31 -1.11
C PRO A 151 14.29 17.09 0.34
N GLY A 152 14.50 15.87 0.84
CA GLY A 152 14.14 15.48 2.21
C GLY A 152 12.65 15.29 2.44
N THR A 153 11.86 15.15 1.37
CA THR A 153 10.45 14.76 1.46
C THR A 153 10.24 13.40 0.82
N HIS A 154 9.31 12.63 1.39
CA HIS A 154 8.87 11.34 0.88
C HIS A 154 7.37 11.42 0.67
N SER A 155 6.88 10.84 -0.42
CA SER A 155 5.45 10.73 -0.65
C SER A 155 4.95 9.31 -0.39
N PHE A 156 3.70 9.24 0.08
CA PHE A 156 3.03 8.00 0.40
C PHE A 156 1.73 7.94 -0.37
N THR A 157 1.52 6.84 -1.07
CA THR A 157 0.26 6.55 -1.74
C THR A 157 -0.34 5.32 -1.10
N TYR A 158 -1.57 5.43 -0.61
CA TYR A 158 -2.36 4.30 -0.19
C TYR A 158 -3.41 4.00 -1.24
N VAL A 159 -3.63 2.72 -1.47
CA VAL A 159 -4.85 2.25 -2.08
C VAL A 159 -5.60 1.43 -1.08
N PHE A 160 -6.87 1.78 -0.90
CA PHE A 160 -7.72 1.23 0.11
C PHE A 160 -9.16 1.10 -0.39
N GLU A 161 -9.90 0.16 0.17
CA GLU A 161 -11.34 0.05 -0.04
C GLU A 161 -12.06 1.11 0.80
N ASN A 162 -12.80 2.02 0.15
CA ASN A 162 -13.38 3.15 0.87
C ASN A 162 -14.46 2.78 1.90
N ALA A 163 -15.18 1.68 1.69
CA ALA A 163 -16.26 1.26 2.59
C ALA A 163 -15.73 0.75 3.94
N THR A 164 -14.61 0.03 3.93
CA THR A 164 -14.01 -0.62 5.10
C THR A 164 -12.76 0.08 5.60
N CYS A 165 -12.16 0.95 4.77
CA CYS A 165 -10.89 1.64 5.00
C CYS A 165 -9.68 0.68 5.08
N ARG A 166 -9.83 -0.50 4.46
CA ARG A 166 -8.77 -1.51 4.35
C ARG A 166 -7.75 -1.15 3.30
N VAL A 167 -6.48 -1.08 3.70
CA VAL A 167 -5.35 -0.92 2.80
C VAL A 167 -5.19 -2.19 1.97
N LEU A 168 -5.25 -1.99 0.66
CA LEU A 168 -4.97 -2.99 -0.36
C LEU A 168 -3.51 -2.90 -0.79
N GLY A 169 -2.97 -1.69 -0.90
CA GLY A 169 -1.57 -1.50 -1.23
C GLY A 169 -1.06 -0.18 -0.70
N ALA A 170 0.24 -0.10 -0.48
CA ALA A 170 0.91 1.13 -0.13
C ALA A 170 2.17 1.28 -0.97
N GLU A 171 2.48 2.52 -1.31
CA GLU A 171 3.70 2.88 -2.00
C GLU A 171 4.43 3.95 -1.20
N VAL A 172 5.73 3.72 -0.98
CA VAL A 172 6.67 4.67 -0.41
C VAL A 172 7.55 5.18 -1.54
N GLN A 173 7.41 6.45 -1.88
CA GLN A 173 8.21 7.11 -2.90
C GLN A 173 9.38 7.84 -2.25
N LEU A 174 10.58 7.38 -2.57
CA LEU A 174 11.82 7.93 -2.05
C LEU A 174 12.40 8.95 -3.04
N ASP A 175 12.95 10.06 -2.52
CA ASP A 175 13.69 11.02 -3.34
C ASP A 175 14.98 10.35 -3.88
N PRO A 176 15.12 10.21 -5.22
CA PRO A 176 16.29 9.56 -5.82
C PRO A 176 17.61 10.26 -5.47
N SER A 177 17.58 11.58 -5.23
CA SER A 177 18.79 12.35 -4.89
C SER A 177 19.24 12.14 -3.45
N ALA A 178 18.34 11.68 -2.56
CA ALA A 178 18.60 11.45 -1.15
C ALA A 178 18.77 9.96 -0.79
N LEU A 179 18.60 9.04 -1.74
CA LEU A 179 18.65 7.59 -1.49
C LEU A 179 19.94 7.13 -0.79
N SER A 180 21.09 7.69 -1.14
CA SER A 180 22.37 7.32 -0.52
C SER A 180 22.52 7.79 0.93
N SER A 181 21.77 8.82 1.32
CA SER A 181 21.77 9.37 2.69
C SER A 181 20.60 8.88 3.55
N LEU A 182 19.63 8.18 2.97
CA LEU A 182 18.48 7.63 3.69
C LEU A 182 18.96 6.74 4.84
N SER A 183 18.55 7.04 6.06
CA SER A 183 18.97 6.25 7.23
C SER A 183 18.07 5.02 7.43
N ARG A 184 18.55 4.02 8.19
CA ARG A 184 17.71 2.89 8.60
C ARG A 184 16.54 3.36 9.47
N ALA A 185 16.79 4.27 10.41
CA ALA A 185 15.74 4.90 11.22
C ALA A 185 14.62 5.52 10.40
N GLU A 186 14.99 6.22 9.32
CA GLU A 186 14.03 6.82 8.40
C GLU A 186 13.22 5.74 7.68
N LEU A 187 13.84 4.66 7.19
CA LEU A 187 13.09 3.54 6.61
C LEU A 187 12.13 2.88 7.60
N VAL A 188 12.53 2.69 8.86
CA VAL A 188 11.65 2.15 9.92
C VAL A 188 10.45 3.09 10.13
N HIS A 189 10.69 4.40 10.19
CA HIS A 189 9.63 5.41 10.26
C HIS A 189 8.69 5.34 9.05
N LEU A 190 9.23 5.24 7.83
CA LEU A 190 8.43 5.16 6.60
C LEU A 190 7.60 3.86 6.55
N VAL A 191 8.13 2.73 7.02
CA VAL A 191 7.36 1.48 7.15
C VAL A 191 6.22 1.64 8.16
N GLY A 192 6.49 2.23 9.34
CA GLY A 192 5.45 2.51 10.34
C GLY A 192 4.34 3.41 9.79
N ARG A 193 4.71 4.43 9.00
CA ARG A 193 3.75 5.26 8.26
C ARG A 193 2.90 4.41 7.33
N ALA A 194 3.52 3.57 6.49
CA ALA A 194 2.84 2.67 5.56
C ALA A 194 1.93 1.63 6.27
N LEU A 195 2.22 1.30 7.53
CA LEU A 195 1.37 0.51 8.41
C LEU A 195 0.19 1.30 8.99
N GLY A 196 0.04 2.58 8.65
CA GLY A 196 -1.05 3.43 9.12
C GLY A 196 -0.76 4.12 10.45
N LEU A 197 0.48 4.13 10.95
CA LEU A 197 0.86 4.84 12.18
C LEU A 197 1.21 6.30 11.91
N GLY A 198 0.74 7.20 12.76
CA GLY A 198 0.88 8.65 12.68
C GLY A 198 1.92 9.21 13.64
N ALA A 199 2.20 10.50 13.51
CA ALA A 199 3.15 11.17 14.39
C ALA A 199 2.56 11.34 15.81
N PRO A 200 3.30 10.95 16.86
CA PRO A 200 2.89 11.17 18.24
C PRO A 200 3.07 12.65 18.66
N PRO A 201 2.61 13.03 19.85
CA PRO A 201 2.92 14.33 20.43
C PRO A 201 4.43 14.62 20.48
N PRO A 202 4.87 15.88 20.34
CA PRO A 202 6.29 16.24 20.41
C PRO A 202 6.96 15.78 21.72
N GLY A 203 8.19 15.29 21.62
CA GLY A 203 8.97 14.81 22.77
C GLY A 203 8.64 13.39 23.22
N THR A 204 7.73 12.70 22.51
CA THR A 204 7.46 11.28 22.73
C THR A 204 8.62 10.42 22.22
N ASP A 205 9.00 9.43 23.02
CA ASP A 205 9.96 8.40 22.61
C ASP A 205 9.28 7.36 21.70
N SER A 206 9.38 7.58 20.39
CA SER A 206 8.73 6.76 19.37
C SER A 206 9.43 6.99 18.03
N VAL A 207 9.61 5.92 17.24
CA VAL A 207 10.18 6.04 15.89
C VAL A 207 9.27 6.88 14.99
N MET A 208 7.97 6.90 15.28
CA MET A 208 6.98 7.72 14.57
C MET A 208 7.13 9.22 14.84
N ALA A 209 7.94 9.64 15.83
CA ALA A 209 8.34 11.03 16.02
C ALA A 209 9.44 11.49 15.03
N GLY A 210 10.02 10.57 14.24
CA GLY A 210 11.15 10.88 13.36
C GLY A 210 12.43 11.23 14.13
N ASN A 211 12.60 10.65 15.32
CA ASN A 211 13.68 10.96 16.26
C ASN A 211 15.03 10.28 15.94
N GLY A 212 15.10 9.51 14.85
CA GLY A 212 16.30 8.74 14.47
C GLY A 212 16.44 7.40 15.18
N ALA A 213 15.41 6.92 15.89
CA ALA A 213 15.38 5.55 16.42
C ALA A 213 15.30 4.54 15.27
N GLU A 214 16.07 3.45 15.38
CA GLU A 214 16.09 2.38 14.38
C GLU A 214 15.21 1.18 14.76
N GLU A 215 14.54 1.25 15.91
CA GLU A 215 13.65 0.21 16.42
C GLU A 215 12.37 0.87 16.96
N PRO A 216 11.19 0.26 16.79
CA PRO A 216 9.96 0.70 17.46
C PRO A 216 10.13 0.77 18.99
N SER A 217 9.54 1.78 19.61
CA SER A 217 9.48 1.88 21.07
C SER A 217 8.30 1.08 21.62
N ALA A 218 8.21 0.96 22.96
CA ALA A 218 7.05 0.33 23.60
C ALA A 218 5.72 1.03 23.27
N LEU A 219 5.73 2.33 22.92
CA LEU A 219 4.53 3.06 22.50
C LEU A 219 4.14 2.75 21.05
N ASP A 220 5.14 2.58 20.18
CA ASP A 220 4.92 2.11 18.81
C ASP A 220 4.34 0.68 18.84
N ASP A 221 4.90 -0.18 19.69
CA ASP A 221 4.41 -1.54 19.89
C ASP A 221 2.98 -1.57 20.40
N GLN A 222 2.64 -0.72 21.37
CA GLN A 222 1.28 -0.61 21.88
C GLN A 222 0.28 -0.24 20.77
N ALA A 223 0.64 0.70 19.89
CA ALA A 223 -0.20 1.11 18.78
C ALA A 223 -0.35 0.00 17.73
N MET A 224 0.73 -0.72 17.42
CA MET A 224 0.70 -1.92 16.58
C MET A 224 -0.21 -3.00 17.16
N CYS A 225 -0.07 -3.32 18.45
CA CYS A 225 -0.95 -4.29 19.12
C CYS A 225 -2.41 -3.87 19.08
N ALA A 226 -2.67 -2.58 19.28
CA ALA A 226 -4.04 -2.08 19.26
C ALA A 226 -4.68 -2.25 17.88
N LEU A 227 -3.93 -1.98 16.80
CA LEU A 227 -4.44 -2.10 15.44
C LEU A 227 -4.51 -3.55 14.95
N TYR A 228 -3.46 -4.33 15.22
CA TYR A 228 -3.14 -5.57 14.53
C TYR A 228 -2.98 -6.79 15.46
N GLY A 229 -3.31 -6.65 16.74
CA GLY A 229 -3.25 -7.71 17.73
C GLY A 229 -4.45 -8.66 17.74
N ASP A 230 -4.64 -9.35 18.87
CA ASP A 230 -5.80 -10.20 19.15
C ASP A 230 -6.51 -9.75 20.45
N PRO A 231 -7.76 -9.23 20.39
CA PRO A 231 -8.51 -8.94 19.16
C PRO A 231 -7.91 -7.75 18.40
N SER A 232 -7.95 -7.81 17.07
CA SER A 232 -7.56 -6.67 16.22
C SER A 232 -8.62 -5.57 16.33
N PHE A 233 -8.22 -4.30 16.17
CA PHE A 233 -9.16 -3.17 16.27
C PHE A 233 -10.33 -3.28 15.30
N CYS A 234 -10.03 -3.77 14.10
CA CYS A 234 -10.93 -3.82 12.97
C CYS A 234 -11.67 -5.16 12.83
N GLY A 235 -11.38 -6.12 13.69
CA GLY A 235 -11.69 -7.51 13.40
C GLY A 235 -10.88 -8.04 12.22
N ASP A 236 -10.98 -9.34 12.03
CA ASP A 236 -10.44 -10.05 10.87
C ASP A 236 -11.41 -9.96 9.66
#